data_AF-A0A7W7DJQ7-F1
#
_entry.id   AF-A0A7W7DJQ7-F1
#
_cell.length_a   1.000
_cell.length_b   1.000
_cell.length_c   1.000
_cell.angle_alpha   90.00
_cell.angle_beta   90.00
_cell.angle_gamma   90.00
#
_symmetry.space_group_name_H-M   'P 1'
#
loop_
_entity.id
_entity.type
_entity.pdbx_description
1 polymer ?
#
loop_
_entity_poly.entity_id
_entity_poly.type
_entity_poly.pdbx_seq_one_letter_code
_entity_poly.pdbx_strand_id
1 'polypeptide(L)'
;MRKVAAALRAPESRVAASITHQGLAARLWSIALGCATLYGGVPDLDARLLRWDADGSAPDDLFLTDVRSLPGDAPTLADVVLHGHLDPLAVALRARHNLAPGLLRGNAASALAGAARELDRWARRHGRTDVAGRARSLTAELLAHPLLTGAGNLDGIAFRRRSCCLYYRVPGGGVCGDCCFTRPPRSSPRAPSG
;
A
#
# COMPACT_ATOMS: atom_id res chain seq x y z
N MET A 1 12.66 -4.54 -7.41
CA MET A 1 13.56 -4.28 -6.24
C MET A 1 14.89 -3.63 -6.61
N ARG A 2 15.71 -4.19 -7.54
CA ARG A 2 17.03 -3.58 -7.90
C ARG A 2 16.93 -2.11 -8.32
N LYS A 3 15.95 -1.79 -9.18
CA LYS A 3 15.63 -0.41 -9.58
C LYS A 3 15.33 0.50 -8.37
N VAL A 4 14.48 0.04 -7.44
CA VAL A 4 14.15 0.78 -6.21
C VAL A 4 15.39 0.97 -5.32
N ALA A 5 16.22 -0.07 -5.17
CA ALA A 5 17.45 0.03 -4.38
C ALA A 5 18.42 1.08 -4.96
N ALA A 6 18.60 1.07 -6.29
CA ALA A 6 19.45 2.03 -6.98
C ALA A 6 18.89 3.45 -6.89
N ALA A 7 17.61 3.64 -7.20
CA ALA A 7 16.95 4.95 -7.19
C ALA A 7 17.00 5.61 -5.80
N LEU A 8 16.86 4.81 -4.73
CA LEU A 8 16.87 5.32 -3.36
C LEU A 8 18.27 5.33 -2.74
N ARG A 9 19.29 4.80 -3.41
CA ARG A 9 20.59 4.48 -2.80
C ARG A 9 20.39 3.76 -1.45
N ALA A 10 19.49 2.78 -1.43
CA ALA A 10 19.05 2.13 -0.21
C ALA A 10 20.25 1.43 0.47
N PRO A 11 20.55 1.73 1.74
CA PRO A 11 21.73 1.18 2.41
C PRO A 11 21.57 -0.32 2.71
N GLU A 12 20.33 -0.82 2.71
CA GLU A 12 20.00 -2.20 3.06
C GLU A 12 18.95 -2.76 2.09
N SER A 13 19.10 -4.03 1.71
CA SER A 13 18.15 -4.72 0.81
C SER A 13 16.72 -4.73 1.35
N ARG A 14 16.54 -4.85 2.67
CA ARG A 14 15.23 -4.78 3.35
C ARG A 14 14.53 -3.43 3.20
N VAL A 15 15.27 -2.32 3.10
CA VAL A 15 14.68 -1.00 2.87
C VAL A 15 14.08 -0.95 1.47
N ALA A 16 14.84 -1.39 0.47
CA ALA A 16 14.36 -1.48 -0.92
C ALA A 16 13.19 -2.47 -1.06
N ALA A 17 13.22 -3.60 -0.36
CA ALA A 17 12.13 -4.58 -0.33
C ALA A 17 10.84 -4.00 0.26
N SER A 18 10.94 -3.35 1.42
CA SER A 18 9.80 -2.67 2.07
C SER A 18 9.18 -1.62 1.15
N ILE A 19 10.00 -0.76 0.54
CA ILE A 19 9.50 0.31 -0.32
C ILE A 19 8.97 -0.23 -1.66
N THR A 20 9.55 -1.31 -2.18
CA THR A 20 8.98 -2.02 -3.35
C THR A 20 7.58 -2.56 -3.03
N HIS A 21 7.41 -3.22 -1.88
CA HIS A 21 6.12 -3.71 -1.42
C HIS A 21 5.10 -2.56 -1.27
N GLN A 22 5.51 -1.46 -0.63
CA GLN A 22 4.67 -0.26 -0.47
C GLN A 22 4.23 0.31 -1.82
N GLY A 23 5.15 0.40 -2.79
CA GLY A 23 4.87 0.92 -4.12
C GLY A 23 3.90 0.06 -4.93
N LEU A 24 4.00 -1.27 -4.81
CA LEU A 24 3.05 -2.19 -5.43
C LEU A 24 1.68 -2.13 -4.75
N ALA A 25 1.65 -2.16 -3.42
CA ALA A 25 0.40 -2.01 -2.67
C ALA A 25 -0.33 -0.71 -3.02
N ALA A 26 0.39 0.39 -3.19
CA ALA A 26 -0.20 1.67 -3.58
C ALA A 26 -0.89 1.59 -4.94
N ARG A 27 -0.25 0.97 -5.95
CA ARG A 27 -0.84 0.80 -7.29
C ARG A 27 -2.09 -0.06 -7.27
N LEU A 28 -2.02 -1.22 -6.60
CA LEU A 28 -3.14 -2.14 -6.48
C LEU A 28 -4.33 -1.47 -5.79
N TRP A 29 -4.09 -0.75 -4.68
CA TRP A 29 -5.15 -0.02 -3.99
C TRP A 29 -5.70 1.16 -4.81
N SER A 30 -4.86 1.89 -5.54
CA SER A 30 -5.31 2.96 -6.43
C SER A 30 -6.28 2.45 -7.48
N ILE A 31 -5.99 1.31 -8.11
CA ILE A 31 -6.88 0.67 -9.10
C ILE A 31 -8.14 0.13 -8.39
N ALA A 32 -7.97 -0.70 -7.36
CA ALA A 32 -9.08 -1.41 -6.75
C ALA A 32 -10.08 -0.46 -6.07
N LEU A 33 -9.60 0.43 -5.20
CA LEU A 33 -10.45 1.38 -4.49
C LEU A 33 -10.99 2.45 -5.45
N GLY A 34 -10.20 2.89 -6.42
CA GLY A 34 -10.64 3.83 -7.44
C GLY A 34 -11.81 3.28 -8.25
N CYS A 35 -11.68 2.08 -8.79
CA CYS A 35 -12.74 1.45 -9.57
C CYS A 35 -14.00 1.18 -8.73
N ALA A 36 -13.84 0.61 -7.53
CA ALA A 36 -14.97 0.30 -6.66
C ALA A 36 -15.78 1.55 -6.28
N THR A 37 -15.10 2.64 -5.96
CA THR A 37 -15.74 3.89 -5.53
C THR A 37 -16.36 4.68 -6.68
N LEU A 38 -15.76 4.64 -7.87
CA LEU A 38 -16.24 5.39 -9.03
C LEU A 38 -17.31 4.63 -9.83
N TYR A 39 -17.16 3.32 -9.96
CA TYR A 39 -17.95 2.49 -10.89
C TYR A 39 -18.74 1.38 -10.20
N GLY A 40 -18.55 1.14 -8.89
CA GLY A 40 -19.26 0.09 -8.16
C GLY A 40 -18.76 -1.33 -8.46
N GLY A 41 -17.68 -1.46 -9.21
CA GLY A 41 -17.03 -2.73 -9.57
C GLY A 41 -15.52 -2.59 -9.58
N VAL A 42 -14.81 -3.72 -9.54
CA VAL A 42 -13.35 -3.79 -9.61
C VAL A 42 -12.93 -4.71 -10.74
N PRO A 43 -11.89 -4.41 -11.52
CA PRO A 43 -11.34 -5.39 -12.44
C PRO A 43 -10.81 -6.61 -11.68
N ASP A 44 -10.94 -7.80 -12.27
CA ASP A 44 -10.25 -9.00 -11.82
C ASP A 44 -8.73 -8.77 -11.93
N LEU A 45 -8.08 -8.65 -10.76
CA LEU A 45 -6.65 -8.43 -10.66
C LEU A 45 -5.86 -9.73 -10.55
N ASP A 46 -6.42 -10.90 -10.88
CA ASP A 46 -5.70 -12.19 -10.83
C ASP A 46 -4.25 -12.06 -11.37
N ALA A 47 -3.28 -12.55 -10.61
CA ALA A 47 -1.85 -12.43 -10.92
C ALA A 47 -1.45 -13.05 -12.27
N ARG A 48 -2.29 -13.92 -12.85
CA ARG A 48 -2.13 -14.48 -14.20
C ARG A 48 -2.55 -13.50 -15.30
N LEU A 49 -3.37 -12.50 -14.99
CA LEU A 49 -3.83 -11.46 -15.92
C LEU A 49 -3.03 -10.18 -15.80
N LEU A 50 -2.64 -9.83 -14.56
CA LEU A 50 -1.89 -8.62 -14.28
C LEU A 50 -0.44 -8.75 -14.77
N ARG A 51 0.00 -7.81 -15.59
CA ARG A 51 1.38 -7.63 -16.02
C ARG A 51 1.90 -6.33 -15.42
N TRP A 52 3.15 -6.38 -14.95
CA TRP A 52 3.84 -5.21 -14.44
C TRP A 52 5.11 -4.98 -15.25
N ASP A 53 5.20 -3.82 -15.88
CA ASP A 53 6.45 -3.25 -16.35
C ASP A 53 7.18 -2.54 -15.19
N ALA A 54 8.23 -3.17 -14.66
CA ALA A 54 9.04 -2.59 -13.60
C ALA A 54 9.84 -1.35 -14.06
N ASP A 55 10.06 -1.19 -15.36
CA ASP A 55 10.79 -0.08 -15.95
C ASP A 55 9.88 1.11 -16.32
N GLY A 56 8.59 0.86 -16.53
CA GLY A 56 7.54 1.86 -16.71
C GLY A 56 7.25 2.74 -15.49
N SER A 57 6.31 3.68 -15.70
CA SER A 57 5.77 4.58 -14.68
C SER A 57 4.25 4.55 -14.67
N ALA A 58 3.64 4.71 -13.49
CA ALA A 58 2.20 4.83 -13.38
C ALA A 58 1.67 6.03 -14.20
N PRO A 59 0.52 5.89 -14.87
CA PRO A 59 -0.40 4.74 -14.81
C PRO A 59 -0.08 3.58 -15.77
N ASP A 60 0.88 3.74 -16.67
CA ASP A 60 1.15 2.78 -17.77
C ASP A 60 1.99 1.57 -17.35
N ASP A 61 2.44 1.50 -16.09
CA ASP A 61 3.26 0.40 -15.58
C ASP A 61 2.48 -0.88 -15.26
N LEU A 62 1.13 -0.83 -15.27
CA LEU A 62 0.27 -1.98 -15.06
C LEU A 62 -0.67 -2.21 -16.25
N PHE A 63 -0.78 -3.46 -16.67
CA PHE A 63 -1.63 -3.88 -17.77
C PHE A 63 -2.37 -5.18 -17.42
N LEU A 64 -3.65 -5.27 -17.80
CA LEU A 64 -4.44 -6.49 -17.72
C LEU A 64 -4.56 -7.11 -19.10
N THR A 65 -4.19 -8.38 -19.24
CA THR A 65 -4.34 -9.12 -20.51
C THR A 65 -5.79 -9.46 -20.84
N ASP A 66 -6.68 -9.38 -19.86
CA ASP A 66 -8.12 -9.63 -19.96
C ASP A 66 -8.84 -8.80 -18.89
N VAL A 67 -10.02 -8.26 -19.21
CA VAL A 67 -10.78 -7.38 -18.31
C VAL A 67 -12.09 -8.05 -17.94
N ARG A 68 -12.20 -8.46 -16.67
CA ARG A 68 -13.43 -9.02 -16.09
C ARG A 68 -13.85 -8.14 -14.93
N SER A 69 -15.15 -7.85 -14.84
CA SER A 69 -15.67 -7.07 -13.72
C SER A 69 -16.06 -7.99 -12.58
N LEU A 70 -15.66 -7.60 -11.36
CA LEU A 70 -16.08 -8.20 -10.09
C LEU A 70 -16.82 -7.13 -9.26
N PRO A 71 -17.58 -7.53 -8.22
CA PRO A 71 -18.25 -6.59 -7.31
C PRO A 71 -17.28 -5.61 -6.62
N GLY A 72 -17.70 -4.37 -6.43
CA GLY A 72 -16.90 -3.32 -5.78
C GLY A 72 -17.06 -3.26 -4.26
N ASP A 73 -17.26 -4.40 -3.59
CA ASP A 73 -17.45 -4.49 -2.13
C ASP A 73 -16.15 -4.85 -1.38
N ALA A 74 -16.10 -4.58 -0.08
CA ALA A 74 -14.88 -4.79 0.70
C ALA A 74 -14.39 -6.26 0.72
N PRO A 75 -15.26 -7.30 0.80
CA PRO A 75 -14.83 -8.67 0.65
C PRO A 75 -14.11 -8.93 -0.68
N THR A 76 -14.69 -8.49 -1.80
CA THR A 76 -14.06 -8.66 -3.12
C THR A 76 -12.74 -7.89 -3.22
N LEU A 77 -12.66 -6.68 -2.65
CA LEU A 77 -11.42 -5.89 -2.63
C LEU A 77 -10.33 -6.57 -1.77
N ALA A 78 -10.71 -7.18 -0.65
CA ALA A 78 -9.79 -7.96 0.17
C ALA A 78 -9.28 -9.20 -0.59
N ASP A 79 -10.16 -9.91 -1.28
CA ASP A 79 -9.79 -11.08 -2.08
C ASP A 79 -8.83 -10.71 -3.22
N VAL A 80 -9.18 -9.70 -4.03
CA VAL A 80 -8.38 -9.34 -5.20
C VAL A 80 -7.04 -8.69 -4.84
N VAL A 81 -6.97 -7.88 -3.78
CA VAL A 81 -5.72 -7.14 -3.43
C VAL A 81 -4.94 -7.84 -2.32
N LEU A 82 -5.58 -8.16 -1.19
CA LEU A 82 -4.87 -8.72 -0.05
C LEU A 82 -4.51 -10.18 -0.30
N HIS A 83 -5.49 -11.02 -0.57
CA HIS A 83 -5.27 -12.45 -0.77
C HIS A 83 -4.60 -12.75 -2.12
N GLY A 84 -5.02 -12.06 -3.19
CA GLY A 84 -4.48 -12.26 -4.54
C GLY A 84 -3.03 -11.82 -4.71
N HIS A 85 -2.57 -10.80 -3.97
CA HIS A 85 -1.24 -10.21 -4.17
C HIS A 85 -0.44 -9.98 -2.88
N LEU A 86 -0.98 -9.20 -1.95
CA LEU A 86 -0.16 -8.63 -0.87
C LEU A 86 0.25 -9.66 0.17
N ASP A 87 -0.59 -10.64 0.49
CA ASP A 87 -0.25 -11.70 1.44
C ASP A 87 0.81 -12.68 0.88
N PRO A 88 0.65 -13.25 -0.34
CA PRO A 88 1.70 -14.08 -0.96
C PRO A 88 3.04 -13.32 -1.12
N LEU A 89 2.98 -12.06 -1.54
CA LEU A 89 4.17 -11.22 -1.66
C LEU A 89 4.82 -10.96 -0.30
N ALA A 90 4.01 -10.70 0.73
CA ALA A 90 4.51 -10.50 2.08
C ALA A 90 5.24 -11.75 2.58
N VAL A 91 4.70 -12.94 2.37
CA VAL A 91 5.37 -14.22 2.70
C VAL A 91 6.72 -14.33 2.00
N ALA A 92 6.76 -14.09 0.68
CA ALA A 92 7.99 -14.18 -0.10
C ALA A 92 9.07 -13.18 0.35
N LEU A 93 8.68 -11.93 0.62
CA LEU A 93 9.63 -10.89 1.05
C LEU A 93 10.13 -11.11 2.48
N ARG A 94 9.29 -11.65 3.38
CA ARG A 94 9.71 -12.03 4.74
C ARG A 94 10.80 -13.09 4.69
N ALA A 95 10.57 -14.14 3.92
CA ALA A 95 11.53 -15.24 3.80
C ALA A 95 12.88 -14.80 3.21
N ARG A 96 12.89 -13.81 2.31
CA ARG A 96 14.11 -13.38 1.60
C ARG A 96 14.84 -12.20 2.22
N HIS A 97 14.13 -11.33 2.94
CA HIS A 97 14.66 -10.03 3.39
C HIS A 97 14.45 -9.75 4.89
N ASN A 98 14.01 -10.76 5.66
CA ASN A 98 13.82 -10.65 7.11
C ASN A 98 12.95 -9.45 7.52
N LEU A 99 11.89 -9.19 6.75
CA LEU A 99 10.95 -8.12 7.06
C LEU A 99 10.01 -8.55 8.20
N ALA A 100 9.76 -7.65 9.14
CA ALA A 100 8.79 -7.90 10.20
C ALA A 100 7.37 -8.02 9.60
N PRO A 101 6.52 -8.98 10.05
CA PRO A 101 5.15 -9.11 9.55
C PRO A 101 4.34 -7.81 9.71
N GLY A 102 4.48 -7.13 10.85
CA GLY A 102 3.80 -5.86 11.13
C GLY A 102 4.24 -4.71 10.21
N LEU A 103 5.45 -4.75 9.65
CA LEU A 103 5.92 -3.76 8.67
C LEU A 103 5.14 -3.91 7.36
N LEU A 104 4.99 -5.12 6.83
CA LEU A 104 4.32 -5.37 5.56
C LEU A 104 2.81 -5.14 5.66
N ARG A 105 2.21 -5.54 6.78
CA ARG A 105 0.83 -5.15 7.15
C ARG A 105 0.66 -3.63 7.19
N GLY A 106 1.58 -2.94 7.86
CA GLY A 106 1.59 -1.47 7.93
C GLY A 106 1.73 -0.81 6.56
N ASN A 107 2.56 -1.37 5.69
CA ASN A 107 2.69 -0.92 4.30
C ASN A 107 1.35 -1.06 3.55
N ALA A 108 0.75 -2.25 3.55
CA ALA A 108 -0.54 -2.48 2.90
C ALA A 108 -1.64 -1.52 3.37
N ALA A 109 -1.76 -1.30 4.68
CA ALA A 109 -2.73 -0.37 5.26
C ALA A 109 -2.44 1.11 4.94
N SER A 110 -1.17 1.52 4.98
CA SER A 110 -0.78 2.89 4.61
C SER A 110 -0.98 3.18 3.12
N ALA A 111 -0.74 2.19 2.27
CA ALA A 111 -1.04 2.28 0.85
C ALA A 111 -2.56 2.45 0.59
N LEU A 112 -3.39 1.66 1.26
CA LEU A 112 -4.86 1.80 1.21
C LEU A 112 -5.31 3.20 1.66
N ALA A 113 -4.84 3.65 2.83
CA ALA A 113 -5.16 4.98 3.33
C ALA A 113 -4.65 6.10 2.40
N GLY A 114 -3.50 5.90 1.76
CA GLY A 114 -2.98 6.80 0.74
C GLY A 114 -3.92 6.93 -0.46
N ALA A 115 -4.36 5.81 -1.03
CA ALA A 115 -5.32 5.80 -2.13
C ALA A 115 -6.65 6.47 -1.73
N ALA A 116 -7.16 6.18 -0.53
CA ALA A 116 -8.37 6.78 0.00
C ALA A 116 -8.26 8.31 0.14
N ARG A 117 -7.12 8.82 0.60
CA ARG A 117 -6.86 10.27 0.69
C ARG A 117 -6.83 10.95 -0.67
N GLU A 118 -6.20 10.34 -1.67
CA GLU A 118 -6.20 10.90 -3.03
C GLU A 118 -7.60 10.93 -3.62
N LEU A 119 -8.38 9.86 -3.43
CA LEU A 119 -9.77 9.79 -3.87
C LEU A 119 -10.65 10.82 -3.15
N ASP A 120 -10.52 10.96 -1.82
CA ASP A 120 -11.27 11.98 -1.05
C ASP A 120 -10.93 13.39 -1.53
N ARG A 121 -9.64 13.71 -1.73
CA ARG A 121 -9.21 14.99 -2.30
C ARG A 121 -9.79 15.24 -3.69
N TRP A 122 -9.68 14.26 -4.58
CA TRP A 122 -10.23 14.37 -5.93
C TRP A 122 -11.75 14.56 -5.88
N ALA A 123 -12.45 13.75 -5.10
CA ALA A 123 -13.90 13.76 -5.00
C ALA A 123 -14.41 15.11 -4.50
N ARG A 124 -13.77 15.70 -3.47
CA ARG A 124 -14.11 17.04 -2.98
C ARG A 124 -13.93 18.13 -4.03
N ARG A 125 -12.83 18.10 -4.78
CA ARG A 125 -12.57 19.06 -5.87
C ARG A 125 -13.63 19.00 -6.97
N HIS A 126 -14.30 17.87 -7.14
CA HIS A 126 -15.30 17.65 -8.18
C HIS A 126 -16.74 17.63 -7.63
N GLY A 127 -16.97 18.00 -6.37
CA GLY A 127 -18.30 17.98 -5.76
C GLY A 127 -18.91 16.58 -5.59
N ARG A 128 -18.09 15.51 -5.67
CA ARG A 128 -18.50 14.10 -5.61
C ARG A 128 -18.52 13.57 -4.18
N THR A 129 -19.35 14.16 -3.32
CA THR A 129 -19.43 13.78 -1.90
C THR A 129 -19.84 12.32 -1.69
N ASP A 130 -20.60 11.75 -2.63
CA ASP A 130 -20.96 10.33 -2.71
C ASP A 130 -19.74 9.42 -2.83
N VAL A 131 -18.80 9.76 -3.72
CA VAL A 131 -17.55 9.00 -3.93
C VAL A 131 -16.66 9.11 -2.70
N ALA A 132 -16.55 10.30 -2.12
CA ALA A 132 -15.78 10.50 -0.88
C ALA A 132 -16.36 9.67 0.28
N GLY A 133 -17.70 9.59 0.39
CA GLY A 133 -18.38 8.74 1.37
C GLY A 133 -18.07 7.26 1.17
N ARG A 134 -18.26 6.76 -0.05
CA ARG A 134 -17.96 5.35 -0.40
C ARG A 134 -16.50 4.98 -0.15
N ALA A 135 -15.55 5.84 -0.54
CA ALA A 135 -14.13 5.62 -0.31
C ALA A 135 -13.80 5.50 1.18
N ARG A 136 -14.38 6.37 2.03
CA ARG A 136 -14.20 6.30 3.48
C ARG A 136 -14.78 5.02 4.07
N SER A 137 -16.00 4.63 3.66
CA SER A 137 -16.65 3.41 4.16
C SER A 137 -15.85 2.15 3.79
N LEU A 138 -15.50 1.98 2.52
CA LEU A 138 -14.69 0.83 2.06
C LEU A 138 -13.33 0.79 2.75
N THR A 139 -12.68 1.94 2.93
CA THR A 139 -11.38 2.01 3.61
C THR A 139 -11.49 1.58 5.07
N ALA A 140 -12.52 2.03 5.79
CA ALA A 140 -12.74 1.66 7.18
C ALA A 140 -13.00 0.14 7.32
N GLU A 141 -13.84 -0.41 6.45
CA GLU A 141 -14.16 -1.85 6.43
C GLU A 141 -12.92 -2.70 6.11
N LEU A 142 -12.15 -2.33 5.09
CA LEU A 142 -10.90 -3.00 4.72
C LEU A 142 -9.84 -2.90 5.83
N LEU A 143 -9.73 -1.77 6.53
CA LEU A 143 -8.80 -1.64 7.66
C LEU A 143 -9.22 -2.49 8.87
N ALA A 144 -10.51 -2.84 9.00
CA ALA A 144 -11.01 -3.78 9.99
C ALA A 144 -10.75 -5.25 9.60
N HIS A 145 -10.42 -5.54 8.33
CA HIS A 145 -10.12 -6.88 7.86
C HIS A 145 -8.96 -7.53 8.67
N PRO A 146 -8.99 -8.84 8.99
CA PRO A 146 -7.98 -9.49 9.82
C PRO A 146 -6.53 -9.33 9.35
N LEU A 147 -6.31 -9.23 8.04
CA LEU A 147 -4.97 -9.01 7.49
C LEU A 147 -4.42 -7.59 7.75
N LEU A 148 -5.29 -6.60 7.94
CA LEU A 148 -4.93 -5.19 8.15
C LEU A 148 -5.21 -4.68 9.57
N THR A 149 -6.01 -5.39 10.36
CA THR A 149 -6.36 -4.95 11.70
C THR A 149 -5.12 -4.74 12.57
N GLY A 150 -5.12 -3.64 13.33
CA GLY A 150 -3.98 -3.23 14.14
C GLY A 150 -2.76 -2.71 13.36
N ALA A 151 -2.84 -2.48 12.05
CA ALA A 151 -1.76 -1.87 11.27
C ALA A 151 -1.47 -0.40 11.64
N GLY A 152 -2.50 0.30 12.13
CA GLY A 152 -2.46 1.72 12.42
C GLY A 152 -3.81 2.23 12.88
N ASN A 153 -3.90 3.54 13.09
CA ASN A 153 -5.12 4.23 13.48
C ASN A 153 -5.54 5.16 12.33
N LEU A 154 -6.81 5.07 11.95
CA LEU A 154 -7.46 6.00 11.02
C LEU A 154 -8.24 7.03 11.84
N ASP A 155 -7.99 8.32 11.59
CA ASP A 155 -8.71 9.45 12.17
C ASP A 155 -9.18 10.36 11.02
N GLY A 156 -10.47 10.29 10.71
CA GLY A 156 -11.02 10.86 9.48
C GLY A 156 -10.36 10.26 8.24
N ILE A 157 -9.53 11.06 7.56
CA ILE A 157 -8.72 10.63 6.40
C ILE A 157 -7.22 10.50 6.74
N ALA A 158 -6.81 10.89 7.94
CA ALA A 158 -5.44 10.78 8.40
C ALA A 158 -5.19 9.36 8.90
N PHE A 159 -4.07 8.75 8.51
CA PHE A 159 -3.70 7.41 8.95
C PHE A 159 -2.31 7.43 9.56
N ARG A 160 -2.16 6.80 10.73
CA ARG A 160 -0.88 6.67 11.40
C ARG A 160 -0.56 5.21 11.67
N ARG A 161 0.56 4.74 11.12
CA ARG A 161 1.00 3.37 11.32
C ARG A 161 1.44 3.10 12.74
N ARG A 162 1.32 1.82 13.12
CA ARG A 162 1.94 1.23 14.32
C ARG A 162 3.30 0.57 14.06
N SER A 163 3.73 0.52 12.81
CA SER A 163 5.02 -0.04 12.39
C SER A 163 5.80 0.95 11.53
N CYS A 164 7.13 0.79 11.52
CA CYS A 164 8.01 1.59 10.69
C CYS A 164 8.22 0.91 9.33
N CYS A 165 8.05 1.65 8.23
CA CYS A 165 8.32 1.17 6.87
C CYS A 165 9.80 1.23 6.45
N LEU A 166 10.69 1.66 7.34
CA LEU A 166 12.13 1.85 7.10
C LEU A 166 12.51 2.99 6.15
N TYR A 167 11.57 3.79 5.66
CA TYR A 167 11.88 4.93 4.77
C TYR A 167 12.88 5.91 5.36
N TYR A 168 12.90 6.09 6.69
CA TYR A 168 13.87 6.96 7.38
C TYR A 168 15.33 6.55 7.17
N ARG A 169 15.59 5.32 6.70
CA ARG A 169 16.94 4.83 6.40
C ARG A 169 17.42 5.20 5.01
N VAL A 170 16.56 5.71 4.14
CA VAL A 170 16.95 6.22 2.83
C VAL A 170 17.84 7.46 3.02
N PRO A 171 19.02 7.57 2.38
CA PRO A 171 19.91 8.72 2.54
C PRO A 171 19.23 10.03 2.12
N GLY A 172 19.26 11.03 3.00
CA GLY A 172 18.52 12.29 2.81
C GLY A 172 17.00 12.15 2.96
N GLY A 173 16.51 10.95 3.33
CA GLY A 173 15.12 10.70 3.65
C GLY A 173 14.74 11.23 5.03
N GLY A 174 13.48 11.64 5.17
CA GLY A 174 12.85 11.94 6.45
C GLY A 174 11.97 10.80 6.93
N VAL A 175 10.90 11.13 7.65
CA VAL A 175 9.83 10.17 7.91
C VAL A 175 8.82 10.16 6.75
N CYS A 176 8.20 9.02 6.50
CA CYS A 176 7.11 8.88 5.54
C CYS A 176 5.81 9.56 6.02
N GLY A 177 4.85 9.82 5.12
CA GLY A 177 3.60 10.51 5.45
C GLY A 177 2.76 9.86 6.57
N ASP A 178 2.72 8.52 6.64
CA ASP A 178 1.98 7.78 7.68
C ASP A 178 2.90 7.20 8.77
N CYS A 179 4.00 7.89 9.11
CA CYS A 179 5.02 7.32 9.98
C CYS A 179 4.53 7.10 11.42
N CYS A 180 4.99 6.01 12.03
CA CYS A 180 4.86 5.78 13.47
C CYS A 180 5.78 6.69 14.31
N PHE A 181 6.72 7.40 13.68
CA PHE A 181 7.61 8.36 14.33
C PHE A 181 7.31 9.78 13.87
N THR A 182 7.42 10.76 14.76
CA THR A 182 7.28 12.20 14.43
C THR A 182 8.57 12.80 13.88
N ARG A 183 9.71 12.15 14.11
CA ARG A 183 11.03 12.48 13.58
C ARG A 183 11.85 11.21 13.37
N PRO A 184 12.86 11.18 12.48
CA PRO A 184 13.70 10.02 12.30
C PRO A 184 14.31 9.56 13.64
N PRO A 185 14.22 8.27 13.99
CA PRO A 185 14.86 7.77 15.20
C PRO A 185 16.38 7.93 15.05
N ARG A 186 17.04 8.41 16.11
CA ARG A 186 18.51 8.46 16.12
C ARG A 186 19.03 7.02 16.09
N SER A 187 19.94 6.71 15.18
CA SER A 187 20.66 5.44 15.18
C SER A 187 21.44 5.33 16.49
N SER A 188 21.03 4.42 17.37
CA SER A 188 21.81 4.07 18.55
C SER A 188 22.92 3.11 18.12
N PRO A 189 24.21 3.42 18.36
CA PRO A 189 25.31 2.51 18.05
C PRO A 189 25.23 1.15 18.77
N ARG A 190 24.34 1.01 19.76
CA ARG A 190 24.20 -0.18 20.63
C ARG A 190 22.89 -0.96 20.44
N ALA A 191 22.02 -0.58 19.49
CA ALA A 191 20.80 -1.34 19.28
C ALA A 191 21.11 -2.65 18.52
N PRO A 192 20.67 -3.83 19.02
CA PRO A 192 20.83 -5.07 18.26
C PRO A 192 20.10 -4.94 16.92
N SER A 193 20.74 -5.44 15.87
CA SER A 193 20.15 -5.49 14.52
C SER A 193 19.05 -6.54 14.52
N GLY A 194 17.82 -6.11 14.83
CA GLY A 194 16.61 -6.92 14.72
C GLY A 194 16.08 -7.01 13.31
#